data_AF-A0A3B5ASQ3-F1
#
_entry.id   AF-A0A3B5ASQ3-F1
#
_cell.length_a   1.000
_cell.length_b   1.000
_cell.length_c   1.000
_cell.angle_alpha   90.00
_cell.angle_beta   90.00
_cell.angle_gamma   90.00
#
_symmetry.space_group_name_H-M   'P 1'
#
loop_
_entity.id
_entity.type
_entity.pdbx_description
1 polymer ?
#
loop_
_entity_poly.entity_id
_entity_poly.type
_entity_poly.pdbx_seq_one_letter_code
_entity_poly.pdbx_strand_id
1 'polypeptide(L)'
;TETTDFLIVWITVMAADGKAGQSLRSPRKALVQGLLCKVCSDSSSGKHYGIYACNGCSGFFKRSVRRRLIYRCQAGTGRCPVDKAHRNQCQACRLKKCLQAGMNKDAVQNERQPRSTAHVSLDSINVDTKKEHLATTQELTSSDAYSSVICRPLVTSSVNTSAAMQPCSNPNNNHRFMVSLLTAETCAKLEPEDVEENIDVTTNDSERDRTPFGSCTSPYSSSCSESVYETAARLLFMSVKWAKNLPLFAHLPFRDQVILLEEAWSEMFLLCAIQWSLPMDSCPLLSLPDVSPTQQTKTSLPTADLQILEEVFSRFKALAVDPTEFACLKAIVLFKPETRSLKDPEQVENLQDQSQVLLGQHIHSLYPNQSARFGRLLLLLPSLHFVSSEKVEQLFFHRTIGSTPMEKLLCDMFKN
;
A
#
# COMPACT_ATOMS: atom_id res chain seq x y z
N THR A 1 -3.77 -32.23 15.55
CA THR A 1 -4.11 -30.91 16.11
C THR A 1 -2.84 -30.06 16.32
N GLU A 2 -1.83 -30.16 15.47
CA GLU A 2 -0.53 -29.46 15.62
C GLU A 2 -0.01 -28.87 14.28
N THR A 3 -0.88 -28.62 13.30
CA THR A 3 -0.48 -28.06 11.99
C THR A 3 -1.06 -26.67 11.71
N THR A 4 -1.94 -26.17 12.57
CA THR A 4 -2.52 -24.81 12.47
C THR A 4 -1.69 -23.73 13.15
N ASP A 5 -0.72 -24.10 14.00
CA ASP A 5 0.09 -23.14 14.76
C ASP A 5 1.29 -22.59 13.98
N PHE A 6 1.75 -23.25 12.91
CA PHE A 6 2.90 -22.72 12.17
C PHE A 6 2.57 -21.45 11.39
N LEU A 7 1.39 -21.30 10.79
CA LEU A 7 1.06 -20.07 10.04
C LEU A 7 0.68 -18.90 10.97
N ILE A 8 0.01 -19.18 12.09
CA ILE A 8 -0.28 -18.16 13.10
C ILE A 8 1.02 -17.71 13.77
N VAL A 9 1.95 -18.61 14.06
CA VAL A 9 3.27 -18.24 14.60
C VAL A 9 4.13 -17.56 13.53
N TRP A 10 4.07 -17.93 12.25
CA TRP A 10 4.83 -17.24 11.19
C TRP A 10 4.30 -15.82 10.92
N ILE A 11 2.98 -15.62 10.97
CA ILE A 11 2.34 -14.30 10.90
C ILE A 11 2.57 -13.49 12.19
N THR A 12 2.69 -14.14 13.35
CA THR A 12 2.93 -13.49 14.66
C THR A 12 4.41 -13.17 14.91
N VAL A 13 5.34 -13.96 14.39
CA VAL A 13 6.80 -13.77 14.54
C VAL A 13 7.32 -12.63 13.67
N MET A 14 6.64 -12.30 12.57
CA MET A 14 6.87 -11.06 11.82
C MET A 14 6.32 -9.79 12.52
N ALA A 15 5.67 -9.93 13.68
CA ALA A 15 4.92 -8.87 14.35
C ALA A 15 5.34 -8.59 15.81
N ALA A 16 6.43 -9.16 16.34
CA ALA A 16 6.79 -8.95 17.73
C ALA A 16 8.30 -8.87 17.97
N ASP A 17 8.78 -7.67 18.30
CA ASP A 17 9.89 -7.54 19.25
C ASP A 17 9.80 -6.25 20.10
N GLY A 18 10.06 -6.40 21.41
CA GLY A 18 10.33 -5.30 22.34
C GLY A 18 9.37 -5.16 23.53
N LYS A 19 9.55 -5.97 24.58
CA LYS A 19 9.05 -5.66 25.95
C LYS A 19 10.18 -5.18 26.86
N ALA A 20 9.75 -4.35 27.83
CA ALA A 20 10.34 -4.01 29.13
C ALA A 20 11.28 -2.79 29.25
N GLY A 21 10.78 -1.77 29.97
CA GLY A 21 11.56 -0.66 30.53
C GLY A 21 10.68 0.23 31.40
N GLN A 22 10.83 0.14 32.72
CA GLN A 22 9.98 0.74 33.75
C GLN A 22 10.09 2.27 33.85
N SER A 23 9.01 2.88 34.35
CA SER A 23 8.85 4.31 34.65
C SER A 23 9.61 4.75 35.91
N LEU A 24 10.30 5.88 35.86
CA LEU A 24 10.58 6.71 37.04
C LEU A 24 10.52 8.21 36.71
N ARG A 25 9.81 8.99 37.54
CA ARG A 25 9.58 10.44 37.38
C ARG A 25 10.52 11.31 38.23
N SER A 26 11.06 12.37 37.59
CA SER A 26 11.35 13.75 38.07
C SER A 26 12.50 13.99 39.09
N PRO A 27 13.02 15.23 39.37
CA PRO A 27 12.69 16.58 38.84
C PRO A 27 13.87 17.58 38.56
N ARG A 28 13.52 18.74 37.96
CA ARG A 28 14.08 20.13 38.07
C ARG A 28 15.34 20.60 37.31
N LYS A 29 15.25 21.89 36.97
CA LYS A 29 15.99 22.75 36.03
C LYS A 29 17.29 23.32 36.64
N ALA A 30 18.35 23.42 35.83
CA ALA A 30 19.40 24.44 36.00
C ALA A 30 20.12 24.73 34.65
N LEU A 31 20.16 26.02 34.30
CA LEU A 31 21.13 26.78 33.49
C LEU A 31 21.80 26.07 32.29
N VAL A 32 21.34 26.34 31.06
CA VAL A 32 21.89 25.73 29.84
C VAL A 32 22.61 26.77 28.98
N GLN A 33 23.93 26.65 28.90
CA GLN A 33 24.75 27.11 27.77
C GLN A 33 24.06 26.67 26.47
N GLY A 34 23.67 27.61 25.61
CA GLY A 34 22.79 27.37 24.46
C GLY A 34 23.19 26.16 23.64
N LEU A 35 22.43 25.05 23.79
CA LEU A 35 22.68 23.82 23.06
C LEU A 35 22.42 24.07 21.58
N LEU A 36 23.30 23.61 20.70
CA LEU A 36 23.17 23.77 19.25
C LEU A 36 22.53 22.55 18.60
N CYS A 37 21.81 22.77 17.50
CA CYS A 37 21.20 21.72 16.69
C CYS A 37 22.30 20.92 15.97
N LYS A 38 22.35 19.60 16.20
CA LYS A 38 23.33 18.71 15.56
C LYS A 38 23.21 18.63 14.02
N VAL A 39 22.12 19.12 13.43
CA VAL A 39 21.87 19.07 11.97
C VAL A 39 22.30 20.36 11.27
N CYS A 40 21.92 21.53 11.78
CA CYS A 40 22.09 22.81 11.09
C CYS A 40 22.73 23.90 11.94
N SER A 41 23.29 23.54 13.11
CA SER A 41 23.96 24.42 14.08
C SER A 41 23.17 25.62 14.61
N ASP A 42 21.89 25.75 14.26
CA ASP A 42 20.96 26.73 14.85
C ASP A 42 20.66 26.41 16.34
N SER A 43 20.07 27.36 17.06
CA SER A 43 19.71 27.17 18.48
C SER A 43 18.79 25.96 18.67
N SER A 44 19.17 25.04 19.57
CA SER A 44 18.41 23.85 19.89
C SER A 44 17.30 24.17 20.88
N SER A 45 16.09 23.75 20.55
CA SER A 45 14.92 23.82 21.43
C SER A 45 14.86 22.69 22.47
N GLY A 46 15.81 21.74 22.43
CA GLY A 46 15.82 20.54 23.26
C GLY A 46 16.05 19.26 22.46
N LYS A 47 15.79 18.10 23.08
CA LYS A 47 15.87 16.80 22.41
C LYS A 47 14.61 16.54 21.58
N HIS A 48 14.78 16.27 20.29
CA HIS A 48 13.74 15.86 19.35
C HIS A 48 14.19 14.59 18.65
N TYR A 49 13.36 13.55 18.71
CA TYR A 49 13.63 12.26 18.05
C TYR A 49 15.02 11.68 18.40
N GLY A 50 15.44 11.81 19.66
CA GLY A 50 16.70 11.24 20.15
C GLY A 50 17.90 12.20 20.18
N ILE A 51 17.85 13.36 19.53
CA ILE A 51 19.02 14.27 19.45
C ILE A 51 18.67 15.74 19.73
N TYR A 52 19.66 16.57 20.05
CA TYR A 52 19.47 18.02 20.16
C TYR A 52 19.23 18.65 18.78
N ALA A 53 18.04 19.23 18.61
CA ALA A 53 17.64 19.84 17.35
C ALA A 53 16.81 21.11 17.53
N CYS A 54 16.87 21.99 16.53
CA CYS A 54 16.01 23.15 16.41
C CYS A 54 14.60 22.75 15.94
N ASN A 55 13.61 23.60 16.19
CA ASN A 55 12.23 23.39 15.73
C ASN A 55 12.13 23.16 14.22
N GLY A 56 12.99 23.82 13.43
CA GLY A 56 13.01 23.69 11.98
C GLY A 56 13.39 22.29 11.50
N CYS A 57 14.46 21.70 12.06
CA CYS A 57 14.90 20.35 11.70
C CYS A 57 14.01 19.27 12.31
N SER A 58 13.48 19.49 13.53
CA SER A 58 12.48 18.61 14.14
C SER A 58 11.21 18.51 13.27
N GLY A 59 10.62 19.65 12.91
CA GLY A 59 9.43 19.68 12.06
C GLY A 59 9.68 19.14 10.64
N PHE A 60 10.84 19.42 10.06
CA PHE A 60 11.24 18.86 8.76
C PHE A 60 11.35 17.33 8.82
N PHE A 61 12.04 16.79 9.83
CA PHE A 61 12.18 15.35 10.02
C PHE A 61 10.83 14.68 10.26
N LYS A 62 10.01 15.25 11.16
CA LYS A 62 8.63 14.82 11.43
C LYS A 62 7.80 14.68 10.16
N ARG A 63 7.78 15.71 9.31
CA ARG A 63 7.01 15.72 8.05
C ARG A 63 7.58 14.72 7.04
N SER A 64 8.90 14.65 6.92
CA SER A 64 9.57 13.77 5.96
C SER A 64 9.34 12.30 6.29
N VAL A 65 9.44 11.93 7.58
CA VAL A 65 9.18 10.56 8.06
C VAL A 65 7.68 10.23 7.99
N ARG A 66 6.79 11.10 8.49
CA ARG A 66 5.32 10.87 8.43
C ARG A 66 4.81 10.63 7.01
N ARG A 67 5.24 11.47 6.08
CA ARG A 67 4.78 11.42 4.68
C ARG A 67 5.66 10.52 3.80
N ARG A 68 6.61 9.79 4.40
CA ARG A 68 7.59 8.94 3.71
C ARG A 68 8.19 9.61 2.47
N LEU A 69 8.58 10.88 2.61
CA LEU A 69 9.05 11.69 1.48
C LEU A 69 10.44 11.24 1.05
N ILE A 70 10.55 10.88 -0.24
CA ILE A 70 11.82 10.60 -0.90
C ILE A 70 12.27 11.86 -1.61
N TYR A 71 13.43 12.39 -1.21
CA TYR A 71 14.03 13.56 -1.84
C TYR A 71 15.22 13.15 -2.70
N ARG A 72 15.37 13.77 -3.87
CA ARG A 72 16.56 13.63 -4.72
C ARG A 72 17.45 14.87 -4.60
N CYS A 73 18.76 14.67 -4.49
CA CYS A 73 19.73 15.76 -4.48
C CYS A 73 19.90 16.31 -5.90
N GLN A 74 19.47 17.55 -6.15
CA GLN A 74 19.60 18.15 -7.49
C GLN A 74 21.05 18.36 -7.93
N ALA A 75 21.97 18.56 -6.98
CA ALA A 75 23.40 18.67 -7.27
C ALA A 75 24.07 17.30 -7.56
N GLY A 76 23.38 16.17 -7.36
CA GLY A 76 23.90 14.82 -7.58
C GLY A 76 24.99 14.35 -6.59
N THR A 77 25.67 15.26 -5.89
CA THR A 77 26.79 14.94 -4.99
C THR A 77 26.39 14.32 -3.65
N GLY A 78 25.14 14.53 -3.22
CA GLY A 78 24.64 14.05 -1.92
C GLY A 78 25.35 14.67 -0.71
N ARG A 79 26.10 15.77 -0.90
CA ARG A 79 26.92 16.46 0.12
C ARG A 79 26.66 17.97 0.21
N CYS A 80 25.45 18.44 -0.14
CA CYS A 80 25.10 19.85 -0.01
C CYS A 80 25.25 20.34 1.45
N PRO A 81 25.80 21.55 1.69
CA PRO A 81 25.94 22.10 3.03
C PRO A 81 24.58 22.29 3.70
N VAL A 82 24.51 21.99 5.00
CA VAL A 82 23.29 22.12 5.82
C VAL A 82 23.65 22.93 7.06
N ASP A 83 23.41 24.23 6.98
CA ASP A 83 23.57 25.23 8.03
C ASP A 83 22.26 26.00 8.25
N LYS A 84 22.23 26.98 9.17
CA LYS A 84 21.02 27.75 9.49
C LYS A 84 20.40 28.45 8.26
N ALA A 85 21.22 29.02 7.38
CA ALA A 85 20.77 29.80 6.23
C ALA A 85 20.39 28.91 5.04
N HIS A 86 21.15 27.82 4.83
CA HIS A 86 21.11 27.03 3.61
C HIS A 86 20.46 25.65 3.77
N ARG A 87 20.00 25.28 4.98
CA ARG A 87 19.30 24.00 5.23
C ARG A 87 18.08 23.74 4.35
N ASN A 88 17.48 24.75 3.71
CA ASN A 88 16.33 24.58 2.84
C ASN A 88 16.69 24.36 1.35
N GLN A 89 17.95 24.51 0.95
CA GLN A 89 18.39 24.39 -0.45
C GLN A 89 18.34 22.95 -0.97
N CYS A 90 18.60 21.96 -0.11
CA CYS A 90 18.59 20.56 -0.50
C CYS A 90 17.93 19.69 0.57
N GLN A 91 16.68 19.30 0.33
CA GLN A 91 15.90 18.47 1.24
C GLN A 91 16.50 17.07 1.40
N ALA A 92 17.09 16.51 0.34
CA ALA A 92 17.76 15.21 0.37
C ALA A 92 18.95 15.19 1.33
N CYS A 93 19.88 16.13 1.20
CA CYS A 93 21.04 16.23 2.07
C CYS A 93 20.64 16.60 3.51
N ARG A 94 19.60 17.42 3.69
CA ARG A 94 19.08 17.73 5.02
C ARG A 94 18.50 16.49 5.72
N LEU A 95 17.68 15.69 5.03
CA LEU A 95 17.09 14.47 5.59
C LEU A 95 18.17 13.43 5.88
N LYS A 96 19.13 13.24 4.96
CA LYS A 96 20.31 12.41 5.16
C LYS A 96 21.07 12.81 6.42
N LYS A 97 21.33 14.11 6.61
CA LYS A 97 22.03 14.63 7.80
C LYS A 97 21.22 14.47 9.09
N CYS A 98 19.88 14.56 9.04
CA CYS A 98 19.02 14.24 10.19
C CYS A 98 19.21 12.79 10.66
N LEU A 99 19.19 11.83 9.72
CA LEU A 99 19.38 10.40 10.02
C LEU A 99 20.80 10.12 10.52
N GLN A 100 21.83 10.65 9.84
CA GLN A 100 23.23 10.51 10.24
C GLN A 100 23.53 11.13 11.62
N ALA A 101 22.84 12.22 11.96
CA ALA A 101 22.98 12.83 13.28
C ALA A 101 22.30 12.02 14.39
N GLY A 102 21.52 10.99 14.06
CA GLY A 102 20.86 10.07 14.99
C GLY A 102 19.39 10.36 15.26
N MET A 103 18.68 11.10 14.38
CA MET A 103 17.23 11.25 14.55
C MET A 103 16.52 9.91 14.33
N ASN A 104 15.83 9.44 15.37
CA ASN A 104 15.09 8.18 15.36
C ASN A 104 13.76 8.35 14.60
N LYS A 105 13.63 7.66 13.47
CA LYS A 105 12.42 7.64 12.62
C LYS A 105 11.23 6.99 13.33
N ASP A 106 11.47 6.00 14.18
CA ASP A 106 10.44 5.21 14.87
C ASP A 106 9.82 5.99 16.04
N ALA A 107 10.52 7.02 16.54
CA ALA A 107 9.98 7.97 17.51
C ALA A 107 8.93 8.92 16.92
N VAL A 108 8.71 8.91 15.61
CA VAL A 108 7.73 9.76 14.91
C VAL A 108 6.36 9.06 14.96
N GLN A 109 5.64 9.23 16.08
CA GLN A 109 4.28 8.70 16.25
C GLN A 109 3.32 9.17 15.14
N ASN A 110 2.38 8.31 14.73
CA ASN A 110 1.29 8.64 13.82
C ASN A 110 0.40 9.78 14.34
N GLU A 111 -0.35 10.41 13.44
CA GLU A 111 -1.29 11.50 13.76
C GLU A 111 -2.14 11.13 14.98
N ARG A 112 -2.17 12.00 15.99
CA ARG A 112 -3.24 11.93 17.00
C ARG A 112 -4.52 12.28 16.25
N GLN A 113 -5.62 11.55 16.50
CA GLN A 113 -6.93 11.99 15.99
C GLN A 113 -7.12 13.48 16.31
N PRO A 114 -7.70 14.27 15.38
CA PRO A 114 -8.12 15.63 15.70
C PRO A 114 -8.94 15.55 16.98
N ARG A 115 -8.53 16.28 18.03
CA ARG A 115 -9.39 16.42 19.20
C ARG A 115 -10.67 17.07 18.71
N SER A 116 -11.77 16.31 18.74
CA SER A 116 -13.11 16.81 18.50
C SER A 116 -13.31 18.06 19.35
N THR A 117 -13.38 19.20 18.68
CA THR A 117 -13.69 20.48 19.31
C THR A 117 -15.20 20.52 19.55
N ALA A 118 -15.57 20.51 20.83
CA ALA A 118 -16.84 21.02 21.37
C ALA A 118 -18.14 20.31 20.92
N HIS A 119 -18.51 19.24 21.63
CA HIS A 119 -19.92 19.10 22.03
C HIS A 119 -20.13 19.98 23.28
N VAL A 120 -20.54 21.22 23.07
CA VAL A 120 -21.27 21.96 24.11
C VAL A 120 -22.65 21.32 24.16
N SER A 121 -22.90 20.47 25.15
CA SER A 121 -24.27 20.10 25.51
C SER A 121 -24.99 21.36 25.97
N LEU A 122 -25.97 21.81 25.17
CA LEU A 122 -27.12 22.53 25.71
C LEU A 122 -27.89 21.53 26.57
N ASP A 123 -27.78 21.65 27.88
CA ASP A 123 -28.83 21.27 28.83
C ASP A 123 -28.47 21.80 30.21
N SER A 124 -28.97 23.01 30.51
CA SER A 124 -29.22 23.54 31.86
C SER A 124 -29.86 24.92 31.72
N ILE A 125 -31.13 24.96 31.33
CA ILE A 125 -31.97 26.14 31.56
C ILE A 125 -32.35 26.08 33.04
N ASN A 126 -31.70 26.90 33.87
CA ASN A 126 -32.24 27.25 35.18
C ASN A 126 -32.83 28.66 35.08
N VAL A 127 -34.12 28.75 35.33
CA VAL A 127 -34.92 29.97 35.34
C VAL A 127 -34.49 30.80 36.52
N ASP A 128 -34.06 32.04 36.30
CA ASP A 128 -34.18 33.04 37.34
C ASP A 128 -34.58 34.42 36.78
N THR A 129 -35.46 35.05 37.52
CA THR A 129 -36.33 36.14 37.14
C THR A 129 -35.79 37.42 37.77
N LYS A 130 -35.34 38.41 36.98
CA LYS A 130 -35.35 39.82 37.41
C LYS A 130 -35.15 40.82 36.26
N LYS A 131 -36.29 41.40 35.87
CA LYS A 131 -36.61 42.79 35.48
C LYS A 131 -35.47 43.84 35.50
N GLU A 132 -35.36 44.61 34.40
CA GLU A 132 -35.41 46.10 34.27
C GLU A 132 -34.81 46.53 32.90
N HIS A 133 -35.62 46.94 31.91
CA HIS A 133 -36.02 48.33 31.58
C HIS A 133 -34.86 49.28 31.21
N LEU A 134 -34.69 49.61 29.92
CA LEU A 134 -35.04 50.91 29.31
C LEU A 134 -34.73 50.96 27.80
N ALA A 135 -35.56 51.72 27.09
CA ALA A 135 -35.56 51.92 25.64
C ALA A 135 -34.84 53.22 25.22
N THR A 136 -34.67 53.38 23.89
CA THR A 136 -35.02 54.58 23.06
C THR A 136 -33.86 55.22 22.26
N THR A 137 -34.05 55.24 20.92
CA THR A 137 -33.64 56.24 19.87
C THR A 137 -32.13 56.50 19.61
N GLN A 138 -31.61 56.85 18.41
CA GLN A 138 -32.12 57.28 17.09
C GLN A 138 -30.94 57.20 16.07
N GLU A 139 -31.22 56.87 14.80
CA GLU A 139 -30.73 57.41 13.50
C GLU A 139 -29.29 57.98 13.32
N LEU A 140 -28.53 57.85 12.21
CA LEU A 140 -28.81 57.80 10.76
C LEU A 140 -27.50 57.51 9.93
N THR A 141 -27.69 57.04 8.68
CA THR A 141 -26.86 57.16 7.45
C THR A 141 -25.89 56.05 6.94
N SER A 142 -26.24 55.59 5.71
CA SER A 142 -25.38 55.19 4.55
C SER A 142 -24.54 53.90 4.63
N SER A 143 -24.43 53.02 3.62
CA SER A 143 -25.01 52.87 2.28
C SER A 143 -24.64 51.45 1.78
N ASP A 144 -25.45 50.92 0.86
CA ASP A 144 -25.18 49.88 -0.16
C ASP A 144 -25.22 48.37 0.16
N ALA A 145 -26.45 47.84 -0.07
CA ALA A 145 -26.84 46.71 -0.94
C ALA A 145 -26.22 45.31 -0.71
N TYR A 146 -26.92 44.39 -0.03
CA TYR A 146 -27.96 43.44 -0.53
C TYR A 146 -27.41 42.41 -1.54
N SER A 147 -27.10 41.18 -1.11
CA SER A 147 -27.97 40.05 -0.73
C SER A 147 -28.60 39.31 -1.92
N SER A 148 -28.41 37.99 -1.85
CA SER A 148 -28.96 36.91 -2.65
C SER A 148 -30.48 36.76 -2.57
N VAL A 149 -31.17 36.45 -3.67
CA VAL A 149 -32.37 35.59 -3.67
C VAL A 149 -32.55 34.84 -5.01
N ILE A 150 -32.62 33.51 -4.89
CA ILE A 150 -33.45 32.48 -5.57
C ILE A 150 -34.36 32.93 -6.75
N CYS A 151 -34.35 32.16 -7.86
CA CYS A 151 -35.55 31.81 -8.64
C CYS A 151 -35.44 30.46 -9.39
N ARG A 152 -36.59 29.80 -9.51
CA ARG A 152 -36.90 28.44 -9.99
C ARG A 152 -36.95 28.33 -11.55
N PRO A 153 -37.10 27.12 -12.13
CA PRO A 153 -36.75 26.82 -13.52
C PRO A 153 -37.88 27.12 -14.52
N LEU A 154 -37.50 27.33 -15.79
CA LEU A 154 -38.43 27.29 -16.92
C LEU A 154 -37.80 26.52 -18.09
N VAL A 155 -38.49 25.47 -18.50
CA VAL A 155 -38.23 24.66 -19.70
C VAL A 155 -38.68 25.46 -20.93
N THR A 156 -37.80 25.66 -21.91
CA THR A 156 -38.20 25.71 -23.33
C THR A 156 -37.07 25.15 -24.21
N SER A 157 -37.49 24.58 -25.32
CA SER A 157 -36.83 23.62 -26.19
C SER A 157 -35.92 24.23 -27.27
N SER A 158 -34.96 23.39 -27.68
CA SER A 158 -34.57 23.07 -29.06
C SER A 158 -33.28 23.65 -29.69
N VAL A 159 -32.59 22.68 -30.31
CA VAL A 159 -31.69 22.69 -31.47
C VAL A 159 -30.17 22.65 -31.23
N ASN A 160 -29.60 21.54 -31.73
CA ASN A 160 -28.21 21.13 -31.77
C ASN A 160 -27.29 22.10 -32.51
N THR A 161 -26.14 22.38 -31.91
CA THR A 161 -24.87 22.49 -32.65
C THR A 161 -23.75 21.94 -31.76
N SER A 162 -23.06 20.96 -32.32
CA SER A 162 -21.85 20.25 -31.89
C SER A 162 -20.94 21.03 -30.93
N ALA A 163 -21.04 20.73 -29.63
CA ALA A 163 -19.99 21.03 -28.67
C ALA A 163 -19.23 19.73 -28.39
N ALA A 164 -17.97 19.69 -28.81
CA ALA A 164 -17.06 18.61 -28.50
C ALA A 164 -17.09 18.29 -27.00
N MET A 165 -17.41 17.04 -26.65
CA MET A 165 -17.13 16.54 -25.32
C MET A 165 -15.62 16.56 -25.13
N GLN A 166 -15.12 17.58 -24.43
CA GLN A 166 -13.80 17.48 -23.83
C GLN A 166 -13.89 16.51 -22.66
N PRO A 167 -13.13 15.40 -22.65
CA PRO A 167 -12.96 14.63 -21.43
C PRO A 167 -12.17 15.52 -20.46
N CYS A 168 -12.74 15.80 -19.30
CA CYS A 168 -12.07 16.49 -18.21
C CYS A 168 -11.02 15.57 -17.54
N SER A 169 -10.05 15.06 -18.29
CA SER A 169 -8.94 14.27 -17.76
C SER A 169 -7.72 15.17 -17.56
N ASN A 170 -7.58 15.70 -16.34
CA ASN A 170 -6.45 16.56 -15.98
C ASN A 170 -5.17 15.71 -15.98
N PRO A 171 -4.17 15.95 -16.87
CA PRO A 171 -3.01 15.08 -17.06
C PRO A 171 -2.19 14.86 -15.77
N ASN A 172 -2.19 15.87 -14.90
CA ASN A 172 -1.54 15.83 -13.60
C ASN A 172 -2.15 14.81 -12.63
N ASN A 173 -3.47 14.60 -12.68
CA ASN A 173 -4.13 13.63 -11.80
C ASN A 173 -3.83 12.20 -12.24
N ASN A 174 -3.80 11.96 -13.56
CA ASN A 174 -3.46 10.66 -14.12
C ASN A 174 -2.02 10.27 -13.80
N HIS A 175 -1.07 11.20 -13.97
CA HIS A 175 0.32 10.96 -13.60
C HIS A 175 0.47 10.62 -12.10
N ARG A 176 -0.25 11.35 -11.22
CA ARG A 176 -0.22 11.07 -9.78
C ARG A 176 -0.78 9.67 -9.44
N PHE A 177 -1.87 9.29 -10.08
CA PHE A 177 -2.50 7.98 -9.89
C PHE A 177 -1.58 6.85 -10.38
N MET A 178 -1.00 6.98 -11.57
CA MET A 178 -0.05 6.00 -12.10
C MET A 178 1.16 5.85 -11.17
N VAL A 179 1.73 6.95 -10.68
CA VAL A 179 2.82 6.90 -9.68
C VAL A 179 2.36 6.21 -8.40
N SER A 180 1.12 6.43 -7.97
CA SER A 180 0.53 5.77 -6.80
C SER A 180 0.47 4.25 -6.98
N LEU A 181 -0.01 3.77 -8.13
CA LEU A 181 -0.07 2.34 -8.46
C LEU A 181 1.33 1.70 -8.48
N LEU A 182 2.29 2.32 -9.17
CA LEU A 182 3.65 1.79 -9.27
C LEU A 182 4.40 1.83 -7.94
N THR A 183 4.15 2.86 -7.11
CA THR A 183 4.71 2.93 -5.75
C THR A 183 4.17 1.80 -4.89
N ALA A 184 2.86 1.54 -4.96
CA ALA A 184 2.25 0.40 -4.25
C ALA A 184 2.86 -0.93 -4.71
N GLU A 185 3.14 -1.11 -6.01
CA GLU A 185 3.82 -2.29 -6.56
C GLU A 185 5.21 -2.49 -5.95
N THR A 186 6.01 -1.42 -5.83
CA THR A 186 7.34 -1.49 -5.19
C THR A 186 7.26 -1.78 -3.69
N CYS A 187 6.24 -1.30 -2.99
CA CYS A 187 6.04 -1.55 -1.56
C CYS A 187 5.50 -2.95 -1.26
N ALA A 188 4.74 -3.51 -2.20
CA ALA A 188 4.21 -4.86 -2.12
C ALA A 188 5.29 -5.92 -2.30
N LYS A 189 6.33 -5.64 -3.11
CA LYS A 189 7.48 -6.53 -3.29
C LYS A 189 8.12 -6.86 -1.93
N LEU A 190 8.11 -8.14 -1.58
CA LEU A 190 8.89 -8.65 -0.45
C LEU A 190 10.35 -8.72 -0.93
N GLU A 191 11.24 -7.96 -0.29
CA GLU A 191 12.66 -8.19 -0.48
C GLU A 191 13.00 -9.55 0.15
N PRO A 192 13.87 -10.37 -0.48
CA PRO A 192 14.46 -11.50 0.21
C PRO A 192 15.18 -10.95 1.44
N GLU A 193 14.88 -11.46 2.63
CA GLU A 193 15.64 -11.09 3.83
C GLU A 193 17.11 -11.39 3.56
N ASP A 194 17.95 -10.37 3.78
CA ASP A 194 19.40 -10.45 3.70
C ASP A 194 19.85 -11.65 4.54
N VAL A 195 20.32 -12.71 3.88
CA VAL A 195 21.02 -13.80 4.55
C VAL A 195 22.23 -13.17 5.22
N GLU A 196 22.17 -13.18 6.54
CA GLU A 196 23.20 -12.78 7.48
C GLU A 196 24.58 -13.25 6.99
N GLU A 197 25.35 -12.32 6.44
CA GLU A 197 26.75 -12.54 6.07
C GLU A 197 27.56 -12.59 7.37
N ASN A 198 27.44 -13.71 8.09
CA ASN A 198 28.34 -14.06 9.18
C ASN A 198 29.69 -14.39 8.55
N ILE A 199 30.48 -13.33 8.37
CA ILE A 199 31.91 -13.37 8.11
C ILE A 199 32.58 -13.99 9.34
N ASP A 200 32.83 -15.30 9.31
CA ASP A 200 33.77 -15.96 10.20
C ASP A 200 35.17 -15.84 9.58
N VAL A 201 35.96 -14.92 10.13
CA VAL A 201 37.38 -14.75 9.80
C VAL A 201 38.17 -15.52 10.84
N THR A 202 39.09 -16.37 10.35
CA THR A 202 40.18 -17.14 11.01
C THR A 202 39.94 -18.64 10.77
N THR A 203 40.82 -19.45 10.18
CA THR A 203 42.28 -19.43 10.04
C THR A 203 42.68 -20.55 9.05
N ASN A 204 43.73 -20.33 8.23
CA ASN A 204 44.73 -21.25 7.63
C ASN A 204 44.38 -22.75 7.38
N ASP A 205 44.78 -23.43 6.30
CA ASP A 205 45.85 -23.24 5.31
C ASP A 205 45.72 -24.34 4.23
N SER A 206 46.44 -24.15 3.11
CA SER A 206 47.04 -25.18 2.22
C SER A 206 46.50 -25.33 0.79
N GLU A 207 47.47 -25.18 -0.10
CA GLU A 207 47.50 -25.11 -1.56
C GLU A 207 47.01 -26.38 -2.31
N ARG A 208 46.46 -26.20 -3.53
CA ARG A 208 47.00 -26.80 -4.78
C ARG A 208 46.24 -26.42 -6.06
N ASP A 209 47.04 -25.97 -7.02
CA ASP A 209 47.03 -26.19 -8.47
C ASP A 209 45.76 -26.02 -9.32
N ARG A 210 45.83 -25.02 -10.21
CA ARG A 210 44.97 -24.83 -11.38
C ARG A 210 45.51 -25.61 -12.58
N THR A 211 44.68 -26.45 -13.20
CA THR A 211 44.61 -26.58 -14.66
C THR A 211 43.16 -26.84 -15.11
N PRO A 212 42.77 -26.43 -16.34
CA PRO A 212 41.38 -26.27 -16.74
C PRO A 212 40.90 -27.39 -17.69
N PHE A 213 39.74 -27.99 -17.41
CA PHE A 213 38.71 -28.47 -18.36
C PHE A 213 37.79 -29.47 -17.64
N GLY A 214 36.46 -29.24 -17.72
CA GLY A 214 35.46 -30.26 -17.39
C GLY A 214 34.40 -29.82 -16.37
N SER A 215 33.17 -29.66 -16.86
CA SER A 215 31.91 -29.88 -16.14
C SER A 215 31.69 -29.13 -14.82
N CYS A 216 31.10 -27.93 -14.87
CA CYS A 216 30.47 -27.33 -13.69
C CYS A 216 29.08 -27.92 -13.47
N THR A 217 29.04 -29.05 -12.77
CA THR A 217 27.98 -29.38 -11.83
C THR A 217 27.86 -28.23 -10.82
N SER A 218 26.73 -27.51 -10.86
CA SER A 218 26.41 -26.47 -9.88
C SER A 218 26.22 -27.10 -8.50
N PRO A 219 26.99 -26.70 -7.46
CA PRO A 219 26.74 -27.09 -6.09
C PRO A 219 25.74 -26.09 -5.47
N TYR A 220 24.50 -26.16 -5.90
CA TYR A 220 23.36 -25.50 -5.23
C TYR A 220 22.21 -26.49 -5.14
N SER A 221 22.46 -27.61 -4.46
CA SER A 221 21.43 -28.53 -3.97
C SER A 221 21.35 -28.38 -2.46
N SER A 222 20.66 -27.33 -1.97
CA SER A 222 20.01 -27.28 -0.65
C SER A 222 19.56 -25.85 -0.31
N SER A 223 18.46 -25.41 -0.92
CA SER A 223 17.57 -24.41 -0.30
C SER A 223 16.15 -24.92 -0.47
N CYS A 224 15.48 -25.14 0.67
CA CYS A 224 14.15 -25.69 0.85
C CYS A 224 13.20 -25.50 -0.34
N SER A 225 12.57 -26.57 -0.83
CA SER A 225 11.45 -26.48 -1.77
C SER A 225 10.32 -25.69 -1.11
N GLU A 226 10.28 -24.38 -1.33
CA GLU A 226 9.17 -23.54 -0.90
C GLU A 226 7.89 -24.13 -1.50
N SER A 227 6.98 -24.57 -0.65
CA SER A 227 5.77 -25.23 -1.14
C SER A 227 4.93 -24.20 -1.91
N VAL A 228 4.25 -24.61 -2.98
CA VAL A 228 3.37 -23.70 -3.76
C VAL A 228 2.37 -22.97 -2.86
N TYR A 229 1.97 -23.60 -1.76
CA TYR A 229 1.09 -23.03 -0.72
C TYR A 229 1.73 -21.88 0.06
N GLU A 230 3.03 -21.95 0.35
CA GLU A 230 3.76 -20.88 1.02
C GLU A 230 3.92 -19.68 0.10
N THR A 231 4.33 -19.91 -1.16
CA THR A 231 4.40 -18.85 -2.16
C THR A 231 3.02 -18.23 -2.42
N ALA A 232 1.95 -19.04 -2.46
CA ALA A 232 0.58 -18.53 -2.59
C ALA A 232 0.19 -17.62 -1.40
N ALA A 233 0.51 -18.02 -0.17
CA ALA A 233 0.30 -17.20 1.02
C ALA A 233 1.08 -15.88 0.96
N ARG A 234 2.34 -15.92 0.53
CA ARG A 234 3.17 -14.71 0.31
C ARG A 234 2.55 -13.79 -0.74
N LEU A 235 2.07 -14.33 -1.87
CA LEU A 235 1.43 -13.54 -2.92
C LEU A 235 0.10 -12.93 -2.49
N LEU A 236 -0.70 -13.65 -1.69
CA LEU A 236 -1.91 -13.09 -1.08
C LEU A 236 -1.54 -11.91 -0.16
N PHE A 237 -0.50 -12.07 0.67
CA PHE A 237 0.00 -10.99 1.52
C PHE A 237 0.49 -9.79 0.70
N MET A 238 1.24 -10.02 -0.37
CA MET A 238 1.65 -8.96 -1.28
C MET A 238 0.43 -8.24 -1.89
N SER A 239 -0.64 -8.97 -2.24
CA SER A 239 -1.87 -8.40 -2.80
C SER A 239 -2.60 -7.49 -1.80
N VAL A 240 -2.77 -7.95 -0.55
CA VAL A 240 -3.39 -7.15 0.53
C VAL A 240 -2.52 -5.94 0.88
N LYS A 241 -1.20 -6.14 0.98
CA LYS A 241 -0.23 -5.08 1.26
C LYS A 241 -0.21 -4.03 0.15
N TRP A 242 -0.36 -4.44 -1.11
CA TRP A 242 -0.49 -3.53 -2.24
C TRP A 242 -1.71 -2.63 -2.09
N ALA A 243 -2.90 -3.19 -1.82
CA ALA A 243 -4.14 -2.44 -1.65
C ALA A 243 -4.03 -1.46 -0.46
N LYS A 244 -3.51 -1.91 0.68
CA LYS A 244 -3.30 -1.07 1.88
C LYS A 244 -2.34 0.09 1.64
N ASN A 245 -1.31 -0.12 0.81
CA ASN A 245 -0.33 0.91 0.48
C ASN A 245 -0.75 1.79 -0.70
N LEU A 246 -1.95 1.63 -1.24
CA LEU A 246 -2.48 2.51 -2.28
C LEU A 246 -3.15 3.73 -1.63
N PRO A 247 -2.56 4.94 -1.70
CA PRO A 247 -3.14 6.15 -1.12
C PRO A 247 -4.61 6.34 -1.44
N LEU A 248 -5.02 6.11 -2.69
CA LEU A 248 -6.38 6.33 -3.16
C LEU A 248 -7.38 5.37 -2.49
N PHE A 249 -7.00 4.12 -2.31
CA PHE A 249 -7.79 3.15 -1.54
C PHE A 249 -7.91 3.57 -0.07
N ALA A 250 -6.83 4.07 0.52
CA ALA A 250 -6.82 4.55 1.90
C ALA A 250 -7.72 5.78 2.16
N HIS A 251 -8.13 6.52 1.11
CA HIS A 251 -9.09 7.63 1.24
C HIS A 251 -10.55 7.18 1.23
N LEU A 252 -10.85 5.95 0.77
CA LEU A 252 -12.20 5.39 0.83
C LEU A 252 -12.60 5.17 2.30
N PRO A 253 -13.91 5.12 2.62
CA PRO A 253 -14.35 4.71 3.94
C PRO A 253 -13.78 3.34 4.32
N PHE A 254 -13.28 3.18 5.57
CA PHE A 254 -12.67 1.90 6.00
C PHE A 254 -13.60 0.69 5.80
N ARG A 255 -14.91 0.88 5.97
CA ARG A 255 -15.92 -0.16 5.67
C ARG A 255 -15.86 -0.60 4.20
N ASP A 256 -15.78 0.37 3.29
CA ASP A 256 -15.75 0.12 1.85
C ASP A 256 -14.43 -0.53 1.46
N GLN A 257 -13.32 -0.15 2.08
CA GLN A 257 -12.02 -0.82 1.89
C GLN A 257 -12.10 -2.32 2.21
N VAL A 258 -12.68 -2.69 3.36
CA VAL A 258 -12.81 -4.10 3.75
C VAL A 258 -13.72 -4.85 2.78
N ILE A 259 -14.89 -4.28 2.47
CA ILE A 259 -15.86 -4.89 1.53
C ILE A 259 -15.23 -5.12 0.15
N LEU A 260 -14.55 -4.12 -0.42
CA LEU A 260 -13.91 -4.25 -1.73
C LEU A 260 -12.79 -5.30 -1.72
N LEU A 261 -12.03 -5.38 -0.63
CA LEU A 261 -10.97 -6.38 -0.49
C LEU A 261 -11.54 -7.80 -0.38
N GLU A 262 -12.60 -7.99 0.41
CA GLU A 262 -13.31 -9.26 0.56
C GLU A 262 -13.95 -9.72 -0.77
N GLU A 263 -14.39 -8.80 -1.61
CA GLU A 263 -14.97 -9.14 -2.93
C GLU A 263 -13.91 -9.39 -4.02
N ALA A 264 -12.77 -8.71 -3.97
CA ALA A 264 -11.77 -8.74 -5.04
C ALA A 264 -10.54 -9.62 -4.76
N TRP A 265 -10.42 -10.24 -3.56
CA TRP A 265 -9.18 -10.89 -3.14
C TRP A 265 -8.71 -11.99 -4.10
N SER A 266 -9.63 -12.78 -4.65
CA SER A 266 -9.30 -13.95 -5.47
C SER A 266 -8.71 -13.52 -6.82
N GLU A 267 -9.34 -12.55 -7.49
CA GLU A 267 -8.82 -11.95 -8.73
C GLU A 267 -7.49 -11.23 -8.51
N MET A 268 -7.38 -10.46 -7.41
CA MET A 268 -6.14 -9.80 -7.02
C MET A 268 -5.00 -10.80 -6.81
N PHE A 269 -5.27 -11.88 -6.09
CA PHE A 269 -4.33 -12.98 -5.87
C PHE A 269 -3.92 -13.64 -7.18
N LEU A 270 -4.88 -13.99 -8.05
CA LEU A 270 -4.61 -14.64 -9.33
C LEU A 270 -3.78 -13.74 -10.26
N LEU A 271 -4.07 -12.43 -10.32
CA LEU A 271 -3.23 -11.48 -11.07
C LEU A 271 -1.80 -11.43 -10.53
N CYS A 272 -1.61 -11.45 -9.21
CA CYS A 272 -0.28 -11.57 -8.61
C CYS A 272 0.39 -12.91 -8.92
N ALA A 273 -0.34 -14.03 -8.87
CA ALA A 273 0.17 -15.34 -9.23
C ALA A 273 0.61 -15.43 -10.69
N ILE A 274 -0.11 -14.80 -11.60
CA ILE A 274 0.28 -14.70 -13.01
C ILE A 274 1.54 -13.83 -13.16
N GLN A 275 1.52 -12.62 -12.59
CA GLN A 275 2.61 -11.65 -12.70
C GLN A 275 3.94 -12.20 -12.16
N TRP A 276 3.89 -12.89 -11.02
CA TRP A 276 5.06 -13.49 -10.36
C TRP A 276 5.30 -14.94 -10.76
N SER A 277 4.57 -15.43 -11.77
CA SER A 277 4.74 -16.77 -12.36
C SER A 277 4.75 -17.90 -11.32
N LEU A 278 3.69 -17.96 -10.50
CA LEU A 278 3.49 -19.06 -9.56
C LEU A 278 3.61 -20.42 -10.29
N PRO A 279 4.48 -21.34 -9.83
CA PRO A 279 4.69 -22.61 -10.50
C PRO A 279 3.49 -23.56 -10.24
N MET A 280 2.53 -23.55 -11.17
CA MET A 280 1.34 -24.39 -11.12
C MET A 280 1.68 -25.89 -11.24
N ASP A 281 2.71 -26.21 -12.03
CA ASP A 281 3.20 -27.57 -12.29
C ASP A 281 3.72 -28.30 -11.03
N SER A 282 4.01 -27.55 -9.96
CA SER A 282 4.58 -28.06 -8.70
C SER A 282 3.53 -28.25 -7.59
N CYS A 283 2.23 -28.10 -7.87
CA CYS A 283 1.18 -28.25 -6.88
C CYS A 283 1.13 -29.70 -6.33
N PRO A 284 1.41 -29.95 -5.04
CA PRO A 284 1.41 -31.30 -4.45
C PRO A 284 0.02 -31.97 -4.35
N LEU A 285 -1.03 -31.32 -4.87
CA LEU A 285 -2.33 -31.96 -5.06
C LEU A 285 -2.26 -33.12 -6.08
N LEU A 286 -1.20 -33.17 -6.88
CA LEU A 286 -0.92 -34.26 -7.84
C LEU A 286 -0.21 -35.48 -7.22
N SER A 287 0.21 -35.38 -5.95
CA SER A 287 1.09 -36.36 -5.30
C SER A 287 0.64 -36.73 -3.89
N LEU A 288 -0.67 -36.90 -3.65
CA LEU A 288 -1.11 -37.80 -2.58
C LEU A 288 -1.23 -39.22 -3.15
N PRO A 289 -0.35 -40.17 -2.77
CA PRO A 289 -0.74 -41.57 -2.74
C PRO A 289 -1.74 -41.71 -1.61
N ASP A 290 -2.97 -42.09 -1.95
CA ASP A 290 -3.87 -42.72 -0.99
C ASP A 290 -3.10 -43.89 -0.36
N VAL A 291 -3.04 -43.96 0.96
CA VAL A 291 -2.25 -44.95 1.68
C VAL A 291 -2.94 -46.31 1.52
N SER A 292 -2.66 -46.99 0.42
CA SER A 292 -2.91 -48.40 0.21
C SER A 292 -1.69 -49.02 -0.48
N PRO A 293 -1.00 -49.99 0.15
CA PRO A 293 0.25 -50.52 -0.38
C PRO A 293 -0.07 -51.61 -1.40
N THR A 294 -0.57 -51.27 -2.59
CA THR A 294 -0.48 -52.19 -3.75
C THR A 294 -0.76 -51.47 -5.07
N GLN A 295 0.31 -51.34 -5.86
CA GLN A 295 0.34 -51.21 -7.33
C GLN A 295 0.00 -49.86 -7.99
N GLN A 296 0.97 -49.45 -8.82
CA GLN A 296 0.90 -48.55 -9.98
C GLN A 296 1.02 -47.05 -9.74
N THR A 297 2.21 -46.55 -10.11
CA THR A 297 2.49 -45.24 -10.68
C THR A 297 1.40 -44.81 -11.68
N LYS A 298 0.37 -44.13 -11.19
CA LYS A 298 -0.55 -43.32 -11.99
C LYS A 298 -0.35 -41.87 -11.57
N THR A 299 0.31 -41.10 -12.42
CA THR A 299 0.33 -39.64 -12.36
C THR A 299 -1.12 -39.17 -12.29
N SER A 300 -1.54 -38.63 -11.15
CA SER A 300 -2.92 -38.17 -10.99
C SER A 300 -3.16 -36.97 -11.91
N LEU A 301 -4.32 -36.95 -12.59
CA LEU A 301 -4.67 -35.85 -13.49
C LEU A 301 -4.80 -34.53 -12.69
N PRO A 302 -4.40 -33.38 -13.27
CA PRO A 302 -4.76 -32.08 -12.71
C PRO A 302 -6.27 -31.97 -12.53
N THR A 303 -6.70 -31.40 -11.40
CA THR A 303 -8.13 -31.06 -11.22
C THR A 303 -8.57 -30.16 -12.37
N ALA A 304 -9.80 -30.30 -12.86
CA ALA A 304 -10.30 -29.49 -13.98
C ALA A 304 -10.13 -27.98 -13.74
N ASP A 305 -10.23 -27.55 -12.48
CA ASP A 305 -10.03 -26.16 -12.06
C ASP A 305 -8.56 -25.70 -12.25
N LEU A 306 -7.56 -26.55 -12.00
CA LEU A 306 -6.15 -26.21 -12.24
C LEU A 306 -5.86 -26.07 -13.74
N GLN A 307 -6.43 -26.93 -14.59
CA GLN A 307 -6.29 -26.81 -16.04
C GLN A 307 -6.89 -25.50 -16.57
N ILE A 308 -8.06 -25.11 -16.05
CA ILE A 308 -8.69 -23.83 -16.37
C ILE A 308 -7.79 -22.66 -15.95
N LEU A 309 -7.23 -22.71 -14.74
CA LEU A 309 -6.30 -21.66 -14.27
C LEU A 309 -5.03 -21.60 -15.13
N GLU A 310 -4.44 -22.74 -15.49
CA GLU A 310 -3.28 -22.80 -16.37
C GLU A 310 -3.57 -22.19 -17.75
N GLU A 311 -4.74 -22.48 -18.33
CA GLU A 311 -5.17 -21.89 -19.60
C GLU A 311 -5.36 -20.37 -19.47
N VAL A 312 -5.98 -19.90 -18.39
CA VAL A 312 -6.09 -18.47 -18.08
C VAL A 312 -4.71 -17.83 -17.97
N PHE A 313 -3.79 -18.42 -17.19
CA PHE A 313 -2.43 -17.91 -16.99
C PHE A 313 -1.67 -17.84 -18.31
N SER A 314 -1.81 -18.87 -19.16
CA SER A 314 -1.22 -18.92 -20.49
C SER A 314 -1.71 -17.77 -21.38
N ARG A 315 -3.02 -17.44 -21.34
CA ARG A 315 -3.56 -16.30 -22.11
C ARG A 315 -3.00 -14.95 -21.67
N PHE A 316 -2.81 -14.72 -20.36
CA PHE A 316 -2.14 -13.52 -19.87
C PHE A 316 -0.65 -13.49 -20.30
N LYS A 317 0.06 -14.61 -20.16
CA LYS A 317 1.47 -14.72 -20.60
C LYS A 317 1.63 -14.48 -22.09
N ALA A 318 0.71 -14.98 -22.93
CA ALA A 318 0.73 -14.79 -24.38
C ALA A 318 0.53 -13.33 -24.80
N LEU A 319 -0.17 -12.53 -23.99
CA LEU A 319 -0.28 -11.09 -24.21
C LEU A 319 0.95 -10.31 -23.72
N ALA A 320 1.89 -10.96 -23.02
CA ALA A 320 3.06 -10.32 -22.39
C ALA A 320 2.63 -9.08 -21.60
N VAL A 321 1.73 -9.26 -20.64
CA VAL A 321 1.23 -8.17 -19.79
C VAL A 321 2.38 -7.60 -18.98
N ASP A 322 2.60 -6.29 -19.07
CA ASP A 322 3.70 -5.62 -18.38
C ASP A 322 3.31 -5.22 -16.94
N PRO A 323 4.28 -4.87 -16.06
CA PRO A 323 3.98 -4.53 -14.66
C PRO A 323 3.03 -3.34 -14.47
N THR A 324 3.02 -2.37 -15.39
CA THR A 324 2.12 -1.21 -15.30
C THR A 324 0.70 -1.62 -15.68
N GLU A 325 0.56 -2.48 -16.68
CA GLU A 325 -0.73 -3.06 -17.04
C GLU A 325 -1.28 -3.93 -15.91
N PHE A 326 -0.46 -4.78 -15.28
CA PHE A 326 -0.88 -5.54 -14.09
C PHE A 326 -1.35 -4.62 -12.95
N ALA A 327 -0.64 -3.52 -12.68
CA ALA A 327 -1.05 -2.58 -11.65
C ALA A 327 -2.40 -1.91 -11.96
N CYS A 328 -2.66 -1.59 -13.24
CA CYS A 328 -3.96 -1.06 -13.66
C CYS A 328 -5.07 -2.13 -13.59
N LEU A 329 -4.80 -3.35 -14.02
CA LEU A 329 -5.76 -4.46 -13.94
C LEU A 329 -6.15 -4.79 -12.50
N LYS A 330 -5.16 -4.82 -11.59
CA LYS A 330 -5.39 -4.95 -10.13
C LYS A 330 -6.30 -3.84 -9.61
N ALA A 331 -6.08 -2.59 -10.03
CA ALA A 331 -6.92 -1.48 -9.63
C ALA A 331 -8.36 -1.62 -10.17
N ILE A 332 -8.52 -2.04 -11.44
CA ILE A 332 -9.83 -2.26 -12.06
C ILE A 332 -10.62 -3.35 -11.33
N VAL A 333 -9.99 -4.48 -10.97
CA VAL A 333 -10.68 -5.54 -10.22
C VAL A 333 -10.90 -5.19 -8.75
N LEU A 334 -10.10 -4.31 -8.16
CA LEU A 334 -10.29 -3.87 -6.78
C LEU A 334 -11.43 -2.85 -6.63
N PHE A 335 -11.53 -1.89 -7.56
CA PHE A 335 -12.54 -0.83 -7.50
C PHE A 335 -13.83 -1.29 -8.22
N LYS A 336 -14.71 -1.99 -7.49
CA LYS A 336 -15.98 -2.52 -8.01
C LYS A 336 -17.19 -1.74 -7.48
N PRO A 337 -17.70 -0.71 -8.18
CA PRO A 337 -18.79 0.13 -7.68
C PRO A 337 -20.12 -0.62 -7.52
N GLU A 338 -20.31 -1.74 -8.20
CA GLU A 338 -21.51 -2.58 -8.14
C GLU A 338 -21.60 -3.41 -6.86
N THR A 339 -20.53 -3.41 -6.05
CA THR A 339 -20.48 -4.12 -4.78
C THR A 339 -21.56 -3.59 -3.84
N ARG A 340 -22.31 -4.52 -3.23
CA ARG A 340 -23.41 -4.15 -2.33
C ARG A 340 -22.87 -3.49 -1.06
N SER A 341 -23.64 -2.55 -0.51
CA SER A 341 -23.38 -1.95 0.80
C SER A 341 -22.16 -1.01 0.91
N LEU A 342 -21.65 -0.52 -0.22
CA LEU A 342 -20.68 0.57 -0.25
C LEU A 342 -21.32 1.88 0.25
N LYS A 343 -20.56 2.68 1.00
CA LYS A 343 -20.96 4.01 1.43
C LYS A 343 -20.77 5.05 0.33
N ASP A 344 -19.72 4.92 -0.47
CA ASP A 344 -19.40 5.87 -1.55
C ASP A 344 -19.11 5.13 -2.87
N PRO A 345 -20.13 4.51 -3.51
CA PRO A 345 -19.97 3.79 -4.77
C PRO A 345 -19.54 4.71 -5.93
N GLU A 346 -19.93 5.99 -5.90
CA GLU A 346 -19.54 6.98 -6.92
C GLU A 346 -18.03 7.24 -6.88
N GLN A 347 -17.42 7.36 -5.68
CA GLN A 347 -15.97 7.47 -5.58
C GLN A 347 -15.27 6.21 -6.09
N VAL A 348 -15.83 5.02 -5.83
CA VAL A 348 -15.27 3.75 -6.32
C VAL A 348 -15.33 3.67 -7.85
N GLU A 349 -16.45 4.07 -8.46
CA GLU A 349 -16.62 4.14 -9.91
C GLU A 349 -15.59 5.07 -10.55
N ASN A 350 -15.41 6.27 -9.98
CA ASN A 350 -14.40 7.22 -10.45
C ASN A 350 -12.96 6.65 -10.41
N LEU A 351 -12.63 5.86 -9.37
CA LEU A 351 -11.33 5.20 -9.26
C LEU A 351 -11.17 4.07 -10.28
N GLN A 352 -12.24 3.33 -10.56
CA GLN A 352 -12.26 2.30 -11.60
C GLN A 352 -12.06 2.91 -12.99
N ASP A 353 -12.83 3.95 -13.33
CA ASP A 353 -12.73 4.68 -14.58
C ASP A 353 -11.34 5.25 -14.79
N GLN A 354 -10.77 5.87 -13.74
CA GLN A 354 -9.42 6.39 -13.81
C GLN A 354 -8.39 5.28 -14.07
N SER A 355 -8.57 4.09 -13.48
CA SER A 355 -7.71 2.94 -13.73
C SER A 355 -7.79 2.46 -15.19
N GLN A 356 -8.98 2.46 -15.79
CA GLN A 356 -9.17 2.13 -17.21
C GLN A 356 -8.54 3.19 -18.13
N VAL A 357 -8.71 4.48 -17.83
CA VAL A 357 -8.09 5.57 -18.58
C VAL A 357 -6.57 5.46 -18.57
N LEU A 358 -5.97 5.13 -17.43
CA LEU A 358 -4.52 4.95 -17.31
C LEU A 358 -4.02 3.76 -18.11
N LEU A 359 -4.73 2.64 -18.08
CA LEU A 359 -4.41 1.48 -18.90
C LEU A 359 -4.45 1.84 -20.38
N GLY A 360 -5.50 2.54 -20.83
CA GLY A 360 -5.63 3.00 -22.21
C GLY A 360 -4.51 3.96 -22.63
N GLN A 361 -4.16 4.92 -21.78
CA GLN A 361 -3.06 5.87 -22.03
C GLN A 361 -1.70 5.16 -22.12
N HIS A 362 -1.43 4.22 -21.22
CA HIS A 362 -0.20 3.42 -21.22
C HIS A 362 -0.08 2.59 -22.49
N ILE A 363 -1.15 1.90 -22.88
CA ILE A 363 -1.19 1.08 -24.10
C ILE A 363 -0.99 1.92 -25.36
N HIS A 364 -1.66 3.07 -25.44
CA HIS A 364 -1.52 3.97 -26.58
C HIS A 364 -0.08 4.49 -26.73
N SER A 365 0.60 4.72 -25.60
CA SER A 365 1.98 5.22 -25.56
C SER A 365 3.01 4.14 -25.93
N LEU A 366 2.93 2.94 -25.32
CA LEU A 366 3.94 1.89 -25.49
C LEU A 366 3.65 0.90 -26.61
N TYR A 367 2.38 0.68 -26.96
CA TYR A 367 1.95 -0.29 -27.96
C TYR A 367 1.07 0.36 -29.04
N PRO A 368 1.55 1.39 -29.77
CA PRO A 368 0.75 2.13 -30.74
C PRO A 368 0.21 1.26 -31.89
N ASN A 369 0.90 0.16 -32.19
CA ASN A 369 0.49 -0.81 -33.22
C ASN A 369 -0.51 -1.87 -32.73
N GLN A 370 -0.87 -1.89 -31.44
CA GLN A 370 -1.79 -2.86 -30.85
C GLN A 370 -3.08 -2.19 -30.37
N SER A 371 -3.82 -1.56 -31.27
CA SER A 371 -5.06 -0.82 -30.93
C SER A 371 -6.11 -1.66 -30.19
N ALA A 372 -6.16 -2.97 -30.44
CA ALA A 372 -7.09 -3.89 -29.78
C ALA A 372 -6.61 -4.38 -28.39
N ARG A 373 -5.38 -4.06 -27.96
CA ARG A 373 -4.79 -4.57 -26.72
C ARG A 373 -5.59 -4.19 -25.48
N PHE A 374 -6.06 -2.94 -25.41
CA PHE A 374 -6.90 -2.46 -24.31
C PHE A 374 -8.14 -3.34 -24.11
N GLY A 375 -8.90 -3.55 -25.20
CA GLY A 375 -10.09 -4.41 -25.15
C GLY A 375 -9.76 -5.86 -24.82
N ARG A 376 -8.66 -6.41 -25.37
CA ARG A 376 -8.23 -7.79 -25.06
C ARG A 376 -7.90 -7.99 -23.58
N LEU A 377 -7.23 -7.02 -22.94
CA LEU A 377 -6.91 -7.09 -21.51
C LEU A 377 -8.16 -7.04 -20.65
N LEU A 378 -9.10 -6.12 -20.94
CA LEU A 378 -10.36 -6.03 -20.18
C LEU A 378 -11.23 -7.28 -20.37
N LEU A 379 -11.32 -7.82 -21.58
CA LEU A 379 -12.06 -9.05 -21.86
C LEU A 379 -11.42 -10.32 -21.26
N LEU A 380 -10.18 -10.22 -20.79
CA LEU A 380 -9.50 -11.33 -20.11
C LEU A 380 -9.85 -11.38 -18.61
N LEU A 381 -10.20 -10.25 -17.99
CA LEU A 381 -10.54 -10.20 -16.55
C LEU A 381 -11.68 -11.16 -16.15
N PRO A 382 -12.81 -11.26 -16.89
CA PRO A 382 -13.88 -12.19 -16.54
C PRO A 382 -13.44 -13.66 -16.47
N SER A 383 -12.35 -14.02 -17.17
CA SER A 383 -11.85 -15.40 -17.13
C SER A 383 -11.22 -15.79 -15.80
N LEU A 384 -10.84 -14.82 -14.96
CA LEU A 384 -10.39 -15.07 -13.59
C LEU A 384 -11.51 -15.67 -12.72
N HIS A 385 -12.78 -15.50 -13.10
CA HIS A 385 -13.94 -16.07 -12.41
C HIS A 385 -14.33 -17.48 -12.85
N PHE A 386 -13.65 -18.05 -13.85
CA PHE A 386 -13.94 -19.42 -14.28
C PHE A 386 -13.68 -20.44 -13.16
N VAL A 387 -12.81 -20.08 -12.21
CA VAL A 387 -12.67 -20.77 -10.92
C VAL A 387 -13.17 -19.82 -9.83
N SER A 388 -14.15 -20.28 -9.04
CA SER A 388 -14.73 -19.47 -7.97
C SER A 388 -13.72 -19.18 -6.86
N SER A 389 -13.93 -18.12 -6.10
CA SER A 389 -13.11 -17.78 -4.93
C SER A 389 -13.00 -18.91 -3.92
N GLU A 390 -14.10 -19.63 -3.65
CA GLU A 390 -14.12 -20.83 -2.79
C GLU A 390 -13.18 -21.94 -3.30
N LYS A 391 -13.14 -22.16 -4.62
CA LYS A 391 -12.23 -23.14 -5.21
C LYS A 391 -10.78 -22.67 -5.16
N VAL A 392 -10.52 -21.38 -5.39
CA VAL A 392 -9.18 -20.78 -5.23
C VAL A 392 -8.70 -20.96 -3.79
N GLU A 393 -9.56 -20.73 -2.79
CA GLU A 393 -9.28 -20.99 -1.38
C GLU A 393 -8.89 -22.45 -1.14
N GLN A 394 -9.69 -23.39 -1.65
CA GLN A 394 -9.45 -24.83 -1.51
C GLN A 394 -8.12 -25.27 -2.15
N LEU A 395 -7.79 -24.73 -3.33
CA LEU A 395 -6.60 -25.11 -4.09
C LEU A 395 -5.31 -24.60 -3.45
N PHE A 396 -5.29 -23.35 -2.97
CA PHE A 396 -4.04 -22.68 -2.58
C PHE A 396 -3.88 -22.43 -1.09
N PHE A 397 -4.97 -22.33 -0.33
CA PHE A 397 -4.92 -21.84 1.04
C PHE A 397 -5.41 -22.83 2.07
N HIS A 398 -6.34 -23.74 1.74
CA HIS A 398 -6.94 -24.67 2.70
C HIS A 398 -5.91 -25.49 3.51
N ARG A 399 -4.81 -25.93 2.87
CA ARG A 399 -3.73 -26.64 3.58
C ARG A 399 -2.95 -25.76 4.55
N THR A 400 -2.84 -24.48 4.26
CA THR A 400 -2.06 -23.52 5.04
C THR A 400 -2.87 -22.88 6.16
N ILE A 401 -4.14 -22.52 5.89
CA ILE A 401 -5.01 -21.76 6.78
C ILE A 401 -6.00 -22.64 7.57
N GLY A 402 -6.17 -23.90 7.14
CA GLY A 402 -7.11 -24.85 7.72
C GLY A 402 -8.56 -24.42 7.49
N SER A 403 -9.33 -24.31 8.59
CA SER A 403 -10.73 -23.90 8.60
C SER A 403 -10.95 -22.41 8.84
N THR A 404 -9.90 -21.59 8.79
CA THR A 404 -10.01 -20.14 8.98
C THR A 404 -10.64 -19.53 7.73
N PRO A 405 -11.77 -18.82 7.83
CA PRO A 405 -12.42 -18.22 6.66
C PRO A 405 -11.56 -17.09 6.07
N MET A 406 -11.57 -16.97 4.74
CA MET A 406 -10.76 -15.99 4.02
C MET A 406 -11.04 -14.55 4.46
N GLU A 407 -12.29 -14.20 4.77
CA GLU A 407 -12.68 -12.87 5.24
C GLU A 407 -11.95 -12.50 6.54
N LYS A 408 -11.85 -13.46 7.47
CA LYS A 408 -11.12 -13.24 8.73
C LYS A 408 -9.63 -13.04 8.47
N LEU A 409 -9.03 -13.90 7.63
CA LEU A 409 -7.63 -13.81 7.26
C LEU A 409 -7.29 -12.47 6.60
N LEU A 410 -8.09 -12.06 5.61
CA LEU A 410 -7.94 -10.78 4.91
C LEU A 410 -8.07 -9.60 5.88
N CYS A 411 -9.05 -9.64 6.79
CA CYS A 411 -9.25 -8.62 7.80
C CYS A 411 -8.03 -8.48 8.73
N ASP A 412 -7.46 -9.61 9.17
CA ASP A 412 -6.26 -9.64 10.02
C ASP A 412 -5.03 -9.11 9.27
N MET A 413 -4.83 -9.53 8.02
CA MET A 413 -3.74 -9.05 7.15
C MET A 413 -3.89 -7.57 6.79
N PHE A 414 -5.11 -7.05 6.71
CA PHE A 414 -5.35 -5.65 6.40
C PHE A 414 -5.12 -4.74 7.61
N LYS A 415 -5.49 -5.21 8.81
CA LYS A 415 -5.30 -4.47 10.07
C LYS A 415 -3.84 -4.38 10.48
N ASN A 416 -3.07 -5.46 10.32
CA ASN A 416 -1.63 -5.52 10.59
C ASN A 416 -0.85 -4.79 9.50
#